data_AF-A0A2E5PK46-F1
#
_entry.id   AF-A0A2E5PK46-F1
#
_cell.length_a   1.000
_cell.length_b   1.000
_cell.length_c   1.000
_cell.angle_alpha   90.00
_cell.angle_beta   90.00
_cell.angle_gamma   90.00
#
_symmetry.space_group_name_H-M   'P 1'
#
loop_
_entity.id
_entity.type
_entity.pdbx_description
1 polymer ?
#
loop_
_entity_poly.entity_id
_entity_poly.type
_entity_poly.pdbx_seq_one_letter_code
_entity_poly.pdbx_strand_id
1 'polypeptide(L)'
;MGGTKVKAAVGVFENETNGSGGVAGSISVLMPMGVSFTFGASDSSDDDGGNGDTANWRYAKVGYKFKGMGSGQTRLYAEYNQTEDVNTANSEASYWGVGIVQIMEPLGAELYGSFTTYSAEATGLADPEDITQLVAGARFKF
;
A
#
# COMPACT_ATOMS: atom_id res chain seq x y z
N MET A 1 -1.43 -25.84 15.76
CA MET A 1 -2.17 -24.58 16.03
C MET A 1 -1.37 -23.42 15.45
N GLY A 2 -1.89 -22.75 14.42
CA GLY A 2 -1.17 -21.65 13.75
C GLY A 2 -1.26 -20.38 14.58
N GLY A 3 -0.17 -19.97 15.22
CA GLY A 3 -0.13 -18.74 16.01
C GLY A 3 -0.21 -17.47 15.16
N THR A 4 -0.45 -16.35 15.83
CA THR A 4 -0.34 -15.00 15.24
C THR A 4 1.09 -14.80 14.72
N LYS A 5 1.22 -14.34 13.49
CA LYS A 5 2.50 -13.98 12.88
C LYS A 5 2.61 -12.47 12.81
N VAL A 6 3.70 -11.93 13.32
CA VAL A 6 4.00 -10.49 13.23
C VAL A 6 5.28 -10.31 12.43
N LYS A 7 5.29 -9.31 11.55
CA LYS A 7 6.47 -8.86 10.82
C LYS A 7 6.55 -7.35 10.91
N ALA A 8 7.75 -6.81 11.01
CA ALA A 8 7.98 -5.38 10.94
C ALA A 8 9.27 -5.12 10.16
N ALA A 9 9.35 -3.95 9.54
CA ALA A 9 10.53 -3.48 8.83
C ALA A 9 10.69 -1.98 9.08
N VAL A 10 11.93 -1.53 9.12
CA VAL A 10 12.31 -0.12 9.15
C VAL A 10 13.42 0.09 8.14
N GLY A 11 13.40 1.21 7.45
CA GLY A 11 14.39 1.63 6.48
C GLY A 11 14.69 3.11 6.64
N VAL A 12 15.94 3.46 6.36
CA VAL A 12 16.38 4.85 6.25
C VAL A 12 16.79 5.09 4.81
N PHE A 13 16.57 6.30 4.33
CA PHE A 13 16.98 6.71 3.00
C PHE A 13 17.54 8.12 3.05
N GLU A 14 18.51 8.38 2.18
CA GLU A 14 19.20 9.65 2.03
C GLU A 14 19.29 9.97 0.54
N ASN A 15 19.06 11.22 0.19
CA ASN A 15 19.16 11.73 -1.15
C ASN A 15 20.45 12.55 -1.25
N GLU A 16 21.49 11.98 -1.87
CA GLU A 16 22.80 12.63 -1.97
C GLU A 16 22.78 13.95 -2.77
N THR A 17 21.72 14.22 -3.54
CA THR A 17 21.63 15.42 -4.38
C THR A 17 21.17 16.65 -3.60
N ASN A 18 20.21 16.50 -2.68
CA ASN A 18 19.63 17.61 -1.90
C ASN A 18 19.91 17.50 -0.40
N GLY A 19 20.62 16.46 0.05
CA GLY A 19 20.92 16.23 1.47
C GLY A 19 19.69 15.80 2.31
N SER A 20 18.51 15.66 1.68
CA SER A 20 17.30 15.25 2.37
C SER A 20 17.29 13.77 2.70
N GLY A 21 16.69 13.43 3.84
CA GLY A 21 16.68 12.08 4.36
C GLY A 21 15.38 11.77 5.08
N GLY A 22 15.11 10.49 5.25
CA GLY A 22 13.88 10.05 5.90
C GLY A 22 13.95 8.65 6.45
N VAL A 23 12.92 8.33 7.23
CA VAL A 23 12.72 7.02 7.83
C VAL A 23 11.35 6.49 7.46
N ALA A 24 11.31 5.24 6.99
CA ALA A 24 10.10 4.52 6.67
C ALA A 24 10.00 3.27 7.54
N GLY A 25 8.81 3.00 8.06
CA GLY A 25 8.51 1.83 8.88
C GLY A 25 7.22 1.15 8.44
N SER A 26 7.14 -0.16 8.67
CA SER A 26 5.89 -0.90 8.51
C SER A 26 5.78 -2.05 9.51
N ILE A 27 4.54 -2.37 9.87
CA ILE A 27 4.19 -3.52 10.71
C ILE A 27 3.01 -4.27 10.11
N SER A 28 3.10 -5.59 10.10
CA SER A 28 2.07 -6.49 9.60
C SER A 28 1.78 -7.59 10.61
N VAL A 29 0.51 -7.84 10.88
CA VAL A 29 0.03 -8.90 11.76
C VAL A 29 -0.90 -9.82 10.97
N LEU A 30 -0.66 -11.12 11.02
CA LEU A 30 -1.53 -12.17 10.47
C LEU A 30 -2.04 -13.04 11.62
N MET A 31 -3.35 -13.03 11.80
CA MET A 31 -4.01 -13.83 12.83
C MET A 31 -4.28 -15.27 12.37
N PRO A 32 -4.47 -16.20 13.32
CA PRO A 32 -4.79 -17.61 13.05
C PRO A 32 -6.02 -17.79 12.16
N MET A 33 -7.00 -16.89 12.33
CA MET A 33 -8.26 -16.88 11.59
C MET A 33 -8.13 -16.50 10.11
N GLY A 34 -6.92 -16.15 9.65
CA GLY A 34 -6.69 -15.76 8.25
C GLY A 34 -6.85 -14.28 7.96
N VAL A 35 -7.22 -13.47 8.95
CA VAL A 35 -7.24 -12.00 8.84
C VAL A 35 -5.83 -11.45 8.99
N SER A 36 -5.46 -10.49 8.15
CA SER A 36 -4.20 -9.76 8.20
C SER A 36 -4.42 -8.25 8.25
N PHE A 37 -3.59 -7.56 9.01
CA PHE A 37 -3.52 -6.10 9.06
C PHE A 37 -2.09 -5.67 8.77
N THR A 38 -1.93 -4.60 8.00
CA THR A 38 -0.64 -3.97 7.73
C THR A 38 -0.80 -2.46 7.86
N PHE A 39 0.15 -1.84 8.52
CA PHE A 39 0.25 -0.39 8.63
C PHE A 39 1.68 0.03 8.30
N GLY A 40 1.83 1.13 7.57
CA GLY A 40 3.10 1.71 7.20
C GLY A 40 3.06 3.22 7.34
N ALA A 41 4.21 3.79 7.69
CA ALA A 41 4.40 5.22 7.84
C ALA A 41 5.82 5.60 7.40
N SER A 42 5.97 6.76 6.79
CA SER A 42 7.27 7.37 6.54
C SER A 42 7.18 8.86 6.80
N ASP A 43 8.28 9.41 7.28
CA ASP A 43 8.47 10.84 7.48
C ASP A 43 9.86 11.19 6.90
N SER A 44 9.95 12.25 6.09
CA SER A 44 11.21 12.75 5.51
C SER A 44 11.38 14.23 5.75
N SER A 45 12.63 14.65 5.99
CA SER A 45 12.99 16.04 6.25
C SER A 45 13.89 16.57 5.13
N ASP A 46 13.51 17.70 4.54
CA ASP A 46 14.39 18.51 3.70
C ASP A 46 15.19 19.50 4.56
N ASP A 47 16.52 19.48 4.45
CA ASP A 47 17.45 20.31 5.26
C ASP A 47 17.92 21.56 4.50
N ASP A 48 17.14 22.04 3.53
CA ASP A 48 17.51 23.20 2.69
C ASP A 48 16.74 24.46 3.10
N GLY A 49 17.20 25.12 4.16
CA GLY A 49 17.29 26.59 4.31
C GLY A 49 16.06 27.50 4.18
N GLY A 50 14.85 27.02 3.88
CA GLY A 50 13.66 27.86 3.76
C GLY A 50 12.42 27.06 3.41
N ASN A 51 11.54 26.88 4.41
CA ASN A 51 10.25 26.19 4.27
C ASN A 51 10.38 24.67 4.00
N GLY A 52 11.14 23.97 4.85
CA GLY A 52 11.29 22.51 4.78
C GLY A 52 9.99 21.80 5.15
N ASP A 53 9.17 21.50 4.15
CA ASP A 53 7.97 20.68 4.34
C ASP A 53 8.41 19.22 4.58
N THR A 54 7.75 18.56 5.53
CA THR A 54 8.04 17.17 5.87
C THR A 54 7.12 16.27 5.07
N ALA A 55 7.61 15.67 3.98
CA ALA A 55 6.80 14.75 3.21
C ALA A 55 6.47 13.50 4.04
N ASN A 56 5.18 13.20 4.16
CA ASN A 56 4.67 12.13 5.00
C ASN A 56 3.88 11.13 4.15
N TRP A 57 4.06 9.85 4.44
CA TRP A 57 3.35 8.77 3.77
C TRP A 57 2.72 7.85 4.80
N ARG A 58 1.42 7.56 4.68
CA ARG A 58 0.72 6.61 5.55
C ARG A 58 -0.05 5.58 4.75
N TYR A 59 0.10 4.32 5.14
CA TYR A 59 -0.48 3.17 4.44
C TYR A 59 -1.19 2.25 5.41
N ALA A 60 -2.39 1.80 5.05
CA ALA A 60 -3.10 0.77 5.79
C ALA A 60 -3.69 -0.27 4.84
N LYS A 61 -3.57 -1.55 5.19
CA LYS A 61 -4.18 -2.67 4.46
C LYS A 61 -4.77 -3.69 5.41
N VAL A 62 -5.99 -4.11 5.11
CA VAL A 62 -6.62 -5.27 5.72
C VAL A 62 -6.78 -6.35 4.66
N GLY A 63 -6.62 -7.61 5.07
CA GLY A 63 -6.79 -8.76 4.21
C GLY A 63 -7.44 -9.92 4.93
N TYR A 64 -8.08 -10.79 4.17
CA TYR A 64 -8.68 -12.01 4.68
C TYR A 64 -8.40 -13.16 3.72
N LYS A 65 -7.93 -14.29 4.25
CA LYS A 65 -7.75 -15.53 3.49
C LYS A 65 -8.66 -16.62 4.04
N PHE A 66 -9.32 -17.31 3.12
CA PHE A 66 -10.15 -18.47 3.45
C PHE A 66 -10.04 -19.52 2.35
N LYS A 67 -10.35 -20.76 2.70
CA LYS A 67 -10.37 -21.90 1.78
C LYS A 67 -11.82 -22.36 1.68
N GLY A 68 -12.57 -21.74 0.77
CA GLY A 68 -14.03 -21.87 0.66
C GLY A 68 -14.52 -22.80 -0.46
N MET A 69 -13.69 -23.06 -1.46
CA MET A 69 -14.03 -23.92 -2.60
C MET A 69 -12.90 -24.92 -2.80
N GLY A 70 -13.21 -26.19 -3.09
CA GLY A 70 -12.22 -27.26 -3.30
C GLY A 70 -11.19 -27.00 -4.40
N SER A 71 -11.29 -25.86 -5.09
CA SER A 71 -10.37 -25.36 -6.12
C SER A 71 -9.17 -24.56 -5.60
N GLY A 72 -9.10 -24.23 -4.29
CA GLY A 72 -7.92 -23.62 -3.67
C GLY A 72 -8.23 -22.45 -2.72
N GLN A 73 -7.23 -21.60 -2.45
CA GLN A 73 -7.33 -20.53 -1.46
C GLN A 73 -7.75 -19.20 -2.09
N THR A 74 -8.76 -18.55 -1.53
CA THR A 74 -9.17 -17.18 -1.89
C THR A 74 -8.55 -16.19 -0.91
N ARG A 75 -8.11 -15.03 -1.41
CA ARG A 75 -7.59 -13.92 -0.62
C ARG A 75 -8.30 -12.64 -1.05
N LEU A 76 -8.79 -11.89 -0.08
CA LEU A 76 -9.38 -10.57 -0.26
C LEU A 76 -8.51 -9.54 0.44
N TYR A 77 -8.47 -8.33 -0.09
CA TYR A 77 -7.87 -7.20 0.59
C TYR A 77 -8.60 -5.89 0.31
N ALA A 78 -8.46 -4.97 1.24
CA ALA A 78 -8.77 -3.55 1.07
C ALA A 78 -7.58 -2.75 1.57
N GLU A 79 -7.26 -1.66 0.89
CA GLU A 79 -6.15 -0.79 1.26
C GLU A 79 -6.49 0.68 1.07
N TYR A 80 -5.82 1.50 1.86
CA TYR A 80 -5.87 2.95 1.80
C TYR A 80 -4.46 3.50 1.94
N ASN A 81 -4.18 4.56 1.21
CA ASN A 81 -2.93 5.26 1.27
C ASN A 81 -3.15 6.75 1.14
N GLN A 82 -2.32 7.51 1.83
CA GLN A 82 -2.30 8.97 1.78
C GLN A 82 -0.84 9.41 1.83
N THR A 83 -0.53 10.42 1.03
CA THR A 83 0.79 11.03 0.95
C THR A 83 0.60 12.54 0.91
N GLU A 84 1.35 13.25 1.74
CA GLU A 84 1.26 14.70 1.90
C GLU A 84 2.62 15.32 1.56
N ASP A 85 2.58 16.53 1.02
CA ASP A 85 3.72 17.44 0.90
C ASP A 85 4.92 16.92 0.09
N VAL A 86 4.67 16.06 -0.92
CA VAL A 86 5.75 15.44 -1.74
C VAL A 86 6.36 16.40 -2.76
N ASN A 87 5.55 17.24 -3.40
CA ASN A 87 6.01 18.15 -4.48
C ASN A 87 5.75 19.64 -4.19
N THR A 88 4.69 19.94 -3.43
CA THR A 88 4.29 21.31 -3.07
C THR A 88 3.74 21.31 -1.64
N ALA A 89 4.04 22.36 -0.87
CA ALA A 89 3.46 22.61 0.44
C ALA A 89 1.92 22.51 0.42
N ASN A 90 1.35 21.70 1.30
CA ASN A 90 -0.08 21.40 1.45
C ASN A 90 -0.71 20.60 0.30
N SER A 91 0.08 19.89 -0.50
CA SER A 91 -0.44 18.99 -1.54
C SER A 91 -0.71 17.59 -0.99
N GLU A 92 -1.82 16.98 -1.39
CA GLU A 92 -2.21 15.65 -0.93
C GLU A 92 -2.42 14.72 -2.13
N ALA A 93 -2.00 13.46 -2.01
CA ALA A 93 -2.37 12.39 -2.91
C ALA A 93 -2.83 11.18 -2.10
N SER A 94 -4.01 10.64 -2.43
CA SER A 94 -4.54 9.47 -1.75
C SER A 94 -5.08 8.43 -2.73
N TYR A 95 -5.10 7.17 -2.30
CA TYR A 95 -5.78 6.12 -3.03
C TYR A 95 -6.42 5.12 -2.09
N TRP A 96 -7.51 4.52 -2.56
CA TRP A 96 -8.12 3.37 -1.90
C TRP A 96 -8.43 2.30 -2.92
N GLY A 97 -8.36 1.05 -2.49
CA GLY A 97 -8.59 -0.07 -3.39
C GLY A 97 -9.00 -1.34 -2.69
N VAL A 98 -9.61 -2.22 -3.47
CA VAL A 98 -9.99 -3.56 -3.07
C VAL A 98 -9.53 -4.56 -4.11
N GLY A 99 -9.25 -5.79 -3.68
CA GLY A 99 -8.88 -6.83 -4.61
C GLY A 99 -9.13 -8.24 -4.11
N ILE A 100 -9.14 -9.15 -5.07
CA ILE A 100 -9.35 -10.57 -4.89
C ILE A 100 -8.27 -11.36 -5.61
N VAL A 101 -7.78 -12.41 -4.98
CA VAL A 101 -6.86 -13.38 -5.57
C VAL A 101 -7.40 -14.78 -5.31
N GLN A 102 -7.66 -15.53 -6.37
CA GLN A 102 -8.00 -16.94 -6.33
C GLN A 102 -6.77 -17.76 -6.71
N ILE A 103 -6.29 -18.55 -5.75
CA ILE A 103 -5.20 -19.49 -5.98
C ILE A 103 -5.83 -20.82 -6.41
N MET A 104 -5.44 -21.29 -7.60
CA MET A 104 -5.82 -22.58 -8.16
C MET A 104 -4.63 -23.54 -8.03
N GLU A 105 -4.49 -24.13 -6.84
CA GLU A 105 -3.37 -25.05 -6.51
C GLU A 105 -3.21 -26.19 -7.54
N PRO A 106 -4.27 -26.85 -8.05
CA PRO A 106 -4.13 -27.95 -9.01
C PRO A 106 -3.58 -27.54 -10.37
N LEU A 107 -3.71 -26.26 -10.74
CA LEU A 107 -3.31 -25.73 -12.04
C LEU A 107 -2.03 -24.90 -11.98
N GLY A 108 -1.42 -24.74 -10.81
CA GLY A 108 -0.28 -23.84 -10.63
C GLY A 108 -0.58 -22.39 -11.01
N ALA A 109 -1.86 -21.98 -10.93
CA ALA A 109 -2.34 -20.69 -11.43
C ALA A 109 -2.91 -19.81 -10.32
N GLU A 110 -2.76 -18.50 -10.46
CA GLU A 110 -3.32 -17.49 -9.57
C GLU A 110 -4.11 -16.49 -10.42
N LEU A 111 -5.43 -16.41 -10.24
CA LEU A 111 -6.26 -15.39 -10.86
C LEU A 111 -6.37 -14.21 -9.90
N TYR A 112 -6.22 -12.99 -10.38
CA TYR A 112 -6.32 -11.80 -9.55
C TYR A 112 -7.12 -10.71 -10.24
N GLY A 113 -7.79 -9.89 -9.43
CA GLY A 113 -8.43 -8.68 -9.88
C GLY A 113 -8.41 -7.62 -8.78
N SER A 114 -8.36 -6.36 -9.18
CA SER A 114 -8.39 -5.21 -8.26
C SER A 114 -9.10 -4.02 -8.87
N PHE A 115 -9.66 -3.22 -7.99
CA PHE A 115 -10.25 -1.92 -8.25
C PHE A 115 -9.55 -0.92 -7.34
N THR A 116 -9.04 0.17 -7.91
CA THR A 116 -8.33 1.21 -7.17
C THR A 116 -8.74 2.57 -7.70
N THR A 117 -9.05 3.49 -6.80
CA THR A 117 -9.33 4.90 -7.12
C THR A 117 -8.23 5.76 -6.52
N TYR A 118 -7.74 6.70 -7.32
CA TYR A 118 -6.70 7.67 -6.98
C TYR A 118 -7.28 9.07 -7.04
N SER A 119 -6.95 9.88 -6.04
CA SER A 119 -7.33 11.28 -5.92
C SER A 119 -6.08 12.10 -5.56
N ALA A 120 -6.01 13.32 -6.06
CA ALA A 120 -4.92 14.24 -5.72
C ALA A 120 -5.44 15.67 -5.64
N GLU A 121 -4.93 16.41 -4.66
CA GLU A 121 -5.24 17.80 -4.38
C GLU A 121 -3.95 18.62 -4.57
N ALA A 122 -3.99 19.63 -5.45
CA ALA A 122 -2.83 20.38 -5.86
C ALA A 122 -2.91 21.85 -5.39
N THR A 123 -2.11 22.20 -4.38
CA THR A 123 -2.11 23.56 -3.82
C THR A 123 -1.71 24.61 -4.85
N GLY A 124 -2.56 25.62 -5.03
CA GLY A 124 -2.31 26.73 -5.95
C GLY A 124 -2.56 26.41 -7.43
N LEU A 125 -3.05 25.20 -7.73
CA LEU A 125 -3.48 24.78 -9.07
C LEU A 125 -4.92 24.26 -9.01
N ALA A 126 -5.51 23.96 -10.17
CA ALA A 126 -6.75 23.21 -10.22
C ALA A 126 -6.45 21.74 -9.92
N ASP A 127 -7.30 21.11 -9.10
CA ASP A 127 -7.15 19.70 -8.76
C ASP A 127 -7.31 18.82 -10.01
N PRO A 128 -6.44 17.81 -10.20
CA PRO A 128 -6.59 16.84 -11.26
C PRO A 128 -7.85 16.00 -11.08
N GLU A 129 -8.36 15.46 -12.19
CA GLU A 129 -9.50 14.53 -12.13
C GLU A 129 -9.11 13.21 -11.46
N ASP A 130 -10.03 12.66 -10.66
CA ASP A 130 -9.89 11.35 -10.05
C ASP A 130 -9.71 10.25 -11.10
N ILE A 131 -8.79 9.32 -10.84
CA ILE A 131 -8.50 8.20 -11.74
C ILE A 131 -9.00 6.91 -11.11
N THR A 132 -9.79 6.14 -11.86
CA THR A 132 -10.19 4.79 -11.48
C THR A 132 -9.49 3.75 -12.34
N GLN A 133 -8.87 2.77 -11.68
CA GLN A 133 -8.14 1.68 -12.30
C GLN A 133 -8.82 0.34 -12.00
N LEU A 134 -9.09 -0.41 -13.05
CA LEU A 134 -9.51 -1.81 -12.99
C LEU A 134 -8.41 -2.69 -13.54
N VAL A 135 -7.99 -3.69 -12.76
CA VAL A 135 -7.00 -4.68 -13.16
C VAL A 135 -7.58 -6.07 -13.00
N ALA A 136 -7.36 -6.93 -13.99
CA ALA A 136 -7.61 -8.36 -13.89
C ALA A 136 -6.50 -9.11 -14.63
N GLY A 137 -6.11 -10.27 -14.13
CA GLY A 137 -5.04 -11.05 -14.73
C GLY A 137 -4.88 -12.43 -14.12
N ALA A 138 -3.94 -13.18 -14.69
CA ALA A 138 -3.59 -14.52 -14.26
C ALA A 138 -2.06 -14.66 -14.20
N ARG A 139 -1.56 -15.39 -13.21
CA ARG A 139 -0.16 -15.76 -13.08
C ARG A 139 -0.05 -17.28 -13.06
N PHE A 140 0.77 -17.85 -13.94
CA PHE A 140 1.08 -19.27 -13.97
C PHE A 140 2.50 -19.51 -13.44
N LYS A 141 2.68 -20.58 -12.67
CA LYS A 141 3.98 -21.02 -12.14
C LYS A 141 4.26 -22.41 -12.69
N PHE A 142 5.41 -22.57 -13.35
CA PHE A 142 5.91 -23.81 -13.96
C PHE A 142 7.15 -24.31 -13.22
#